data_AF-A0A4T0A4F4-F1
#
_entry.id   AF-A0A4T0A4F4-F1
#
_cell.length_a   1.000
_cell.length_b   1.000
_cell.length_c   1.000
_cell.angle_alpha   90.00
_cell.angle_beta   90.00
_cell.angle_gamma   90.00
#
_symmetry.space_group_name_H-M   'P 1'
#
loop_
_entity.id
_entity.type
_entity.pdbx_description
1 polymer ?
#
loop_
_entity_poly.entity_id
_entity_poly.type
_entity_poly.pdbx_seq_one_letter_code
_entity_poly.pdbx_strand_id
1 'polypeptide(L)'
;MRLRIPNIHTRPNEVPMVAETATGSDVEVAGAQEMNEKDGTQVTSKAEEDTVTPEFQHGVQMAQAMNQVWTREHLIAAYIIIWVINFIQGFGSGITGTLTPYVTSSFQAHSLTATTSIISSLIAGLWKLPYAKILDVWGRPQGFALMVASTVLGFIMMAGCTNVTTYCAAQVFYQVGYTAIDFTITIFVADTSSLKNRAWWIAYTASPWLIVTWCYGPATNSVLESIGFRWGFGIWAIVYPIVCAPLFWLMWHNLKKAEKQGLIPKQDSGRTWRESVIYYAVQFDVVGILLIATGLSLFLLSFSLYSYQAEQWKSLMIICFLVFGILLSKARSSASTQKTPTSSGWNQKVSTTMSSIRTASP
;
A
#
# COMPACT_ATOMS: atom_id res chain seq x y z
N MET A 1 -41.79 -34.45 1.60
CA MET A 1 -42.61 -33.61 0.69
C MET A 1 -41.65 -32.70 -0.07
N ARG A 2 -41.30 -33.07 -1.31
CA ARG A 2 -40.34 -32.32 -2.16
C ARG A 2 -41.08 -31.17 -2.83
N LEU A 3 -40.68 -29.93 -2.56
CA LEU A 3 -41.23 -28.74 -3.22
C LEU A 3 -40.39 -28.42 -4.47
N ARG A 4 -41.09 -28.39 -5.59
CA ARG A 4 -40.64 -28.30 -6.97
C ARG A 4 -40.67 -26.82 -7.38
N ILE A 5 -39.55 -26.28 -7.86
CA ILE A 5 -39.44 -24.93 -8.40
C ILE A 5 -40.09 -24.91 -9.80
N PRO A 6 -41.06 -24.03 -10.10
CA PRO A 6 -41.57 -23.88 -11.46
C PRO A 6 -40.71 -22.92 -12.30
N ASN A 7 -40.30 -23.39 -13.49
CA ASN A 7 -39.82 -22.59 -14.60
C ASN A 7 -40.91 -21.60 -15.05
N ILE A 8 -40.57 -20.32 -15.21
CA ILE A 8 -41.41 -19.36 -15.94
C ILE A 8 -40.79 -19.10 -17.31
N HIS A 9 -41.63 -19.28 -18.32
CA HIS A 9 -41.37 -19.13 -19.73
C HIS A 9 -41.03 -17.70 -20.15
N THR A 10 -40.21 -17.66 -21.19
CA THR A 10 -39.94 -16.58 -22.14
C THR A 10 -41.21 -15.89 -22.66
N ARG A 11 -41.17 -14.55 -22.75
CA ARG A 11 -42.00 -13.76 -23.67
C ARG A 11 -41.07 -12.92 -24.57
N PRO A 12 -41.32 -12.86 -25.89
CA PRO A 12 -40.52 -12.11 -26.85
C PRO A 12 -41.05 -10.68 -27.06
N ASN A 13 -40.16 -9.80 -27.54
CA ASN A 13 -40.38 -8.44 -28.08
C ASN A 13 -40.49 -7.27 -27.09
N GLU A 14 -39.34 -6.77 -26.65
CA GLU A 14 -39.09 -5.32 -26.58
C GLU A 14 -37.74 -5.01 -27.25
N VAL A 15 -37.75 -3.95 -28.07
CA VAL A 15 -36.70 -3.52 -29.00
C VAL A 15 -35.65 -2.70 -28.22
N PRO A 16 -34.34 -2.79 -28.52
CA PRO A 16 -33.29 -2.25 -27.64
C PRO A 16 -33.20 -0.73 -27.71
N MET A 17 -33.24 -0.07 -26.54
CA MET A 17 -32.78 1.30 -26.38
C MET A 17 -31.25 1.30 -26.29
N VAL A 18 -30.61 2.00 -27.23
CA VAL A 18 -29.16 2.22 -27.31
C VAL A 18 -28.78 3.49 -26.53
N ALA A 19 -27.58 3.45 -25.91
CA ALA A 19 -26.81 4.50 -25.22
C ALA A 19 -27.33 4.87 -23.81
N GLU A 20 -26.51 4.87 -22.77
CA GLU A 20 -25.18 5.50 -22.68
C GLU A 20 -24.27 4.75 -21.68
N THR A 21 -23.04 4.44 -22.11
CA THR A 21 -22.00 3.81 -21.31
C THR A 21 -21.40 4.82 -20.33
N ALA A 22 -21.71 4.71 -19.04
CA ALA A 22 -20.95 5.39 -18.00
C ALA A 22 -19.66 4.58 -17.69
N THR A 23 -18.56 5.05 -18.27
CA THR A 23 -17.18 4.91 -17.81
C THR A 23 -17.10 5.18 -16.30
N GLY A 24 -16.38 4.47 -15.44
CA GLY A 24 -15.11 3.77 -15.57
C GLY A 24 -14.29 4.16 -14.33
N SER A 25 -14.16 3.27 -13.35
CA SER A 25 -13.24 3.41 -12.22
C SER A 25 -12.56 2.06 -11.97
N ASP A 26 -11.75 1.66 -12.95
CA ASP A 26 -10.80 0.57 -12.81
C ASP A 26 -9.58 1.11 -12.06
N VAL A 27 -9.46 0.77 -10.77
CA VAL A 27 -8.18 0.82 -10.08
C VAL A 27 -7.49 -0.51 -10.37
N GLU A 28 -6.74 -0.54 -11.46
CA GLU A 28 -5.86 -1.65 -11.81
C GLU A 28 -4.87 -1.94 -10.69
N VAL A 29 -4.85 -3.21 -10.29
CA VAL A 29 -3.81 -3.84 -9.48
C VAL A 29 -2.55 -3.94 -10.34
N ALA A 30 -1.73 -2.91 -10.33
CA ALA A 30 -0.40 -2.96 -10.91
C ALA A 30 0.57 -3.68 -9.95
N GLY A 31 0.91 -4.92 -10.27
CA GLY A 31 1.95 -5.66 -9.54
C GLY A 31 1.99 -7.18 -9.74
N ALA A 32 1.69 -7.69 -10.94
CA ALA A 32 1.99 -9.08 -11.29
C ALA A 32 3.17 -9.10 -12.28
N GLN A 33 4.37 -9.44 -11.78
CA GLN A 33 5.45 -9.87 -12.67
C GLN A 33 5.19 -11.34 -13.04
N GLU A 34 4.81 -11.56 -14.29
CA GLU A 34 4.85 -12.88 -14.93
C GLU A 34 6.31 -13.27 -15.20
N MET A 35 6.72 -14.42 -14.67
CA MET A 35 7.92 -15.12 -15.14
C MET A 35 7.47 -16.45 -15.73
N ASN A 36 7.69 -16.58 -17.03
CA ASN A 36 7.32 -17.71 -17.85
C ASN A 36 8.14 -18.95 -17.51
N GLU A 37 7.44 -20.06 -17.30
CA GLU A 37 7.94 -21.38 -16.93
C GLU A 37 8.22 -22.21 -18.19
N LYS A 38 9.42 -22.80 -18.31
CA LYS A 38 9.63 -24.05 -19.05
C LYS A 38 10.65 -24.96 -18.38
N ASP A 39 10.09 -26.03 -17.81
CA ASP A 39 10.50 -27.44 -17.83
C ASP A 39 11.63 -27.94 -16.89
N GLY A 40 11.18 -28.62 -15.81
CA GLY A 40 11.49 -30.04 -15.58
C GLY A 40 12.80 -30.43 -14.88
N THR A 41 12.76 -30.67 -13.56
CA THR A 41 13.18 -31.93 -12.89
C THR A 41 12.91 -31.87 -11.37
N GLN A 42 12.56 -33.04 -10.83
CA GLN A 42 11.95 -33.34 -9.54
C GLN A 42 12.80 -33.09 -8.27
N VAL A 43 12.07 -32.73 -7.20
CA VAL A 43 12.15 -33.21 -5.81
C VAL A 43 13.53 -33.16 -5.13
N THR A 44 13.78 -32.11 -4.35
CA THR A 44 14.19 -32.13 -2.92
C THR A 44 14.43 -30.69 -2.44
N SER A 45 14.39 -30.48 -1.11
CA SER A 45 14.77 -29.26 -0.36
C SER A 45 13.76 -28.10 -0.21
N LYS A 46 12.54 -28.41 0.27
CA LYS A 46 11.73 -27.42 1.02
C LYS A 46 12.30 -27.09 2.43
N ALA A 47 13.59 -27.35 2.66
CA ALA A 47 14.26 -27.24 3.94
C ALA A 47 15.46 -26.26 3.93
N GLU A 48 15.83 -25.71 2.76
CA GLU A 48 17.03 -24.87 2.63
C GLU A 48 16.74 -23.40 2.26
N GLU A 49 15.50 -23.04 1.92
CA GLU A 49 15.13 -21.62 1.67
C GLU A 49 14.73 -20.83 2.93
N ASP A 50 14.57 -21.50 4.09
CA ASP A 50 14.14 -20.88 5.35
C ASP A 50 15.30 -20.35 6.23
N THR A 51 16.56 -20.43 5.76
CA THR A 51 17.68 -19.82 6.47
C THR A 51 17.79 -18.34 6.10
N VAL A 52 17.64 -17.46 7.09
CA VAL A 52 17.83 -16.01 7.00
C VAL A 52 19.12 -15.72 6.23
N THR A 53 18.97 -15.30 4.98
CA THR A 53 20.09 -14.96 4.11
C THR A 53 20.59 -13.56 4.50
N PRO A 54 21.90 -13.40 4.78
CA PRO A 54 22.45 -12.15 5.32
C PRO A 54 22.42 -10.95 4.34
N GLU A 55 21.94 -11.13 3.11
CA GLU A 55 21.82 -10.08 2.09
C GLU A 55 20.53 -9.25 2.14
N PHE A 56 19.49 -9.67 2.89
CA PHE A 56 18.22 -8.94 2.96
C PHE A 56 18.23 -7.77 3.96
N GLN A 57 17.41 -6.74 3.74
CA GLN A 57 17.26 -5.61 4.68
C GLN A 57 16.70 -6.08 6.03
N HIS A 58 17.05 -5.40 7.14
CA HIS A 58 16.74 -5.85 8.51
C HIS A 58 15.25 -6.12 8.74
N GLY A 59 14.37 -5.24 8.29
CA GLY A 59 12.93 -5.42 8.38
C GLY A 59 12.40 -6.61 7.57
N VAL A 60 13.04 -6.95 6.43
CA VAL A 60 12.74 -8.17 5.64
C VAL A 60 13.10 -9.43 6.41
N GLN A 61 14.28 -9.46 7.01
CA GLN A 61 14.72 -10.57 7.87
C GLN A 61 13.79 -10.75 9.08
N MET A 62 13.35 -9.66 9.70
CA MET A 62 12.40 -9.70 10.81
C MET A 62 11.06 -10.33 10.41
N ALA A 63 10.54 -10.04 9.22
CA ALA A 63 9.29 -10.69 8.79
C ALA A 63 9.46 -12.16 8.41
N GLN A 64 10.59 -12.53 7.79
CA GLN A 64 10.91 -13.95 7.54
C GLN A 64 10.99 -14.73 8.85
N ALA A 65 11.71 -14.18 9.84
CA ALA A 65 11.79 -14.77 11.18
C ALA A 65 10.41 -14.82 11.87
N MET A 66 9.58 -13.78 11.73
CA MET A 66 8.22 -13.79 12.26
C MET A 66 7.38 -14.89 11.61
N ASN A 67 7.44 -15.04 10.28
CA ASN A 67 6.72 -16.04 9.50
C ASN A 67 6.94 -17.48 10.01
N GLN A 68 8.14 -17.79 10.49
CA GLN A 68 8.48 -19.10 11.05
C GLN A 68 7.84 -19.37 12.42
N VAL A 69 7.45 -18.32 13.14
CA VAL A 69 6.96 -18.41 14.53
C VAL A 69 5.42 -18.41 14.61
N TRP A 70 4.73 -18.12 13.50
CA TRP A 70 3.28 -18.09 13.46
C TRP A 70 2.67 -19.48 13.67
N THR A 71 1.87 -19.60 14.72
CA THR A 71 0.95 -20.73 14.86
C THR A 71 -0.30 -20.50 14.02
N ARG A 72 -0.99 -21.57 13.61
CA ARG A 72 -2.26 -21.48 12.88
C ARG A 72 -3.33 -20.65 13.60
N GLU A 73 -3.41 -20.75 14.93
CA GLU A 73 -4.37 -20.00 15.74
C GLU A 73 -4.12 -18.48 15.67
N HIS A 74 -2.87 -18.05 15.82
CA HIS A 74 -2.48 -16.64 15.66
C HIS A 74 -2.75 -16.12 14.24
N LEU A 75 -2.55 -16.92 13.20
CA LEU A 75 -2.88 -16.50 11.83
C LEU A 75 -4.38 -16.33 11.63
N ILE A 76 -5.20 -17.29 12.09
CA ILE A 76 -6.67 -17.17 12.01
C ILE A 76 -7.15 -15.91 12.75
N ALA A 77 -6.63 -15.66 13.95
CA ALA A 77 -6.93 -14.44 14.69
C ALA A 77 -6.51 -13.18 13.91
N ALA A 78 -5.32 -13.17 13.30
CA ALA A 78 -4.85 -12.05 12.48
C ALA A 78 -5.79 -11.77 11.30
N TYR A 79 -6.22 -12.79 10.56
CA TYR A 79 -7.13 -12.61 9.42
C TYR A 79 -8.51 -12.09 9.85
N ILE A 80 -9.06 -12.55 10.98
CA ILE A 80 -10.31 -12.01 11.53
C ILE A 80 -10.15 -10.54 11.90
N ILE A 81 -9.05 -10.18 12.59
CA ILE A 81 -8.79 -8.79 12.98
C ILE A 81 -8.59 -7.91 11.74
N ILE A 82 -7.87 -8.39 10.72
CA ILE A 82 -7.68 -7.68 9.45
C ILE A 82 -9.02 -7.44 8.75
N TRP A 83 -9.92 -8.42 8.77
CA TRP A 83 -11.26 -8.25 8.20
C TRP A 83 -12.03 -7.14 8.92
N VAL A 84 -11.98 -7.11 10.26
CA VAL A 84 -12.61 -6.05 11.07
C VAL A 84 -11.96 -4.68 10.81
N ILE A 85 -10.64 -4.60 10.68
CA ILE A 85 -9.94 -3.36 10.32
C ILE A 85 -10.41 -2.86 8.96
N ASN A 86 -10.47 -3.73 7.93
CA ASN A 86 -10.95 -3.36 6.61
C ASN A 86 -12.42 -2.93 6.62
N PHE A 87 -13.27 -3.57 7.42
CA PHE A 87 -14.66 -3.16 7.62
C PHE A 87 -14.75 -1.75 8.20
N ILE A 88 -14.04 -1.48 9.30
CA ILE A 88 -14.04 -0.18 9.97
C ILE A 88 -13.41 0.90 9.09
N GLN A 89 -12.35 0.57 8.37
CA GLN A 89 -11.68 1.46 7.43
C GLN A 89 -12.60 1.83 6.27
N GLY A 90 -13.25 0.84 5.65
CA GLY A 90 -14.26 1.07 4.62
C GLY A 90 -15.38 1.95 5.14
N PHE A 91 -15.96 1.60 6.29
CA PHE A 91 -17.08 2.32 6.88
C PHE A 91 -16.73 3.77 7.22
N GLY A 92 -15.59 4.00 7.86
CA GLY A 92 -15.09 5.35 8.15
C GLY A 92 -14.79 6.17 6.88
N SER A 93 -14.21 5.54 5.85
CA SER A 93 -13.95 6.22 4.57
C SER A 93 -15.22 6.64 3.84
N GLY A 94 -16.27 5.80 3.85
CA GLY A 94 -17.57 6.12 3.26
C GLY A 94 -18.25 7.31 3.94
N ILE A 95 -18.23 7.34 5.28
CA ILE A 95 -18.74 8.49 6.05
C ILE A 95 -17.91 9.74 5.74
N THR A 96 -16.58 9.65 5.79
CA THR A 96 -15.67 10.77 5.52
C THR A 96 -15.89 11.36 4.12
N GLY A 97 -16.03 10.49 3.10
CA GLY A 97 -16.31 10.89 1.72
C GLY A 97 -17.67 11.59 1.58
N THR A 98 -18.68 11.11 2.29
CA THR A 98 -20.04 11.72 2.28
C THR A 98 -20.08 13.03 3.05
N LEU A 99 -19.29 13.19 4.12
CA LEU A 99 -19.20 14.43 4.90
C LEU A 99 -18.34 15.51 4.21
N THR A 100 -17.41 15.12 3.34
CA THR A 100 -16.45 16.04 2.69
C THR A 100 -17.13 17.24 2.01
N PRO A 101 -18.19 17.08 1.18
CA PRO A 101 -18.86 18.21 0.54
C PRO A 101 -19.55 19.17 1.52
N TYR A 102 -20.03 18.67 2.67
CA TYR A 102 -20.64 19.51 3.71
C TYR A 102 -19.59 20.41 4.36
N VAL A 103 -18.39 19.88 4.60
CA VAL A 103 -17.26 20.66 5.13
C VAL A 103 -16.86 21.76 4.15
N THR A 104 -16.65 21.41 2.88
CA THR A 104 -16.23 22.41 1.89
C THR A 104 -17.33 23.43 1.56
N SER A 105 -18.61 23.06 1.74
CA SER A 105 -19.75 23.99 1.70
C SER A 105 -19.69 25.02 2.81
N SER A 106 -19.44 24.57 4.04
CA SER A 106 -19.37 25.45 5.21
C SER A 106 -18.28 26.53 5.07
N PHE A 107 -17.27 26.27 4.23
CA PHE A 107 -16.18 27.20 3.94
C PHE A 107 -16.26 27.89 2.58
N GLN A 108 -17.38 27.76 1.84
CA GLN A 108 -17.58 28.37 0.51
C GLN A 108 -16.49 27.99 -0.52
N ALA A 109 -15.86 26.83 -0.35
CA ALA A 109 -14.70 26.40 -1.15
C ALA A 109 -14.97 25.06 -1.88
N HIS A 110 -16.18 24.92 -2.42
CA HIS A 110 -16.62 23.71 -3.11
C HIS A 110 -15.69 23.28 -4.25
N SER A 111 -15.17 24.24 -5.02
CA SER A 111 -14.23 23.97 -6.13
C SER A 111 -12.93 23.32 -5.66
N LEU A 112 -12.48 23.60 -4.42
CA LEU A 112 -11.23 23.05 -3.89
C LEU A 112 -11.36 21.59 -3.45
N THR A 113 -12.57 21.06 -3.31
CA THR A 113 -12.81 19.66 -2.91
C THR A 113 -12.16 18.69 -3.88
N ALA A 114 -12.38 18.89 -5.19
CA ALA A 114 -11.83 18.05 -6.24
C ALA A 114 -10.29 18.14 -6.25
N THR A 115 -9.75 19.35 -6.18
CA THR A 115 -8.30 19.57 -6.12
C THR A 115 -7.67 18.88 -4.91
N THR A 116 -8.31 18.96 -3.75
CA THR A 116 -7.83 18.35 -2.50
C THR A 116 -7.80 16.83 -2.58
N SER A 117 -8.86 16.23 -3.13
CA SER A 117 -8.94 14.77 -3.31
C SER A 117 -7.84 14.27 -4.26
N ILE A 118 -7.63 14.98 -5.37
CA ILE A 118 -6.58 14.64 -6.34
C ILE A 118 -5.19 14.73 -5.70
N ILE A 119 -4.87 15.84 -5.03
CA ILE A 119 -3.57 16.03 -4.37
C ILE A 119 -3.34 14.97 -3.28
N SER A 120 -4.35 14.69 -2.46
CA SER A 120 -4.23 13.71 -1.37
C SER A 120 -4.01 12.29 -1.92
N SER A 121 -4.74 11.92 -2.97
CA SER A 121 -4.61 10.60 -3.63
C SER A 121 -3.26 10.45 -4.34
N LEU A 122 -2.80 11.52 -5.01
CA LEU A 122 -1.48 11.57 -5.64
C LEU A 122 -0.37 11.35 -4.62
N ILE A 123 -0.37 12.13 -3.53
CA ILE A 123 0.66 12.04 -2.48
C ILE A 123 0.64 10.65 -1.84
N ALA A 124 -0.54 10.11 -1.53
CA ALA A 124 -0.67 8.78 -0.94
C ALA A 124 -0.19 7.66 -1.87
N GLY A 125 -0.45 7.77 -3.18
CA GLY A 125 0.07 6.84 -4.18
C GLY A 125 1.60 6.88 -4.27
N LEU A 126 2.19 8.07 -4.31
CA LEU A 126 3.64 8.26 -4.35
C LEU A 126 4.32 7.79 -3.06
N TRP A 127 3.64 7.92 -1.91
CA TRP A 127 4.16 7.52 -0.60
C TRP A 127 4.35 6.01 -0.44
N LYS A 128 3.67 5.17 -1.25
CA LYS A 128 3.81 3.70 -1.18
C LYS A 128 5.26 3.24 -1.35
N LEU A 129 6.02 3.87 -2.24
CA LEU A 129 7.42 3.51 -2.50
C LEU A 129 8.36 3.80 -1.32
N PRO A 130 8.43 5.03 -0.76
CA PRO A 130 9.19 5.28 0.46
C PRO A 130 8.71 4.43 1.62
N TYR A 131 7.40 4.23 1.73
CA TYR A 131 6.85 3.44 2.81
C TYR A 131 7.26 1.96 2.75
N ALA A 132 7.33 1.36 1.55
CA ALA A 132 7.90 0.02 1.37
C ALA A 132 9.33 -0.06 1.93
N LYS A 133 10.16 0.97 1.68
CA LYS A 133 11.51 1.03 2.26
C LYS A 133 11.51 1.21 3.78
N ILE A 134 10.58 1.96 4.34
CA ILE A 134 10.40 2.04 5.80
C ILE A 134 10.11 0.63 6.36
N LEU A 135 9.22 -0.13 5.72
CA LEU A 135 8.91 -1.50 6.14
C LEU A 135 10.11 -2.45 6.02
N ASP A 136 10.90 -2.31 4.97
CA ASP A 136 12.12 -3.11 4.74
C ASP A 136 13.22 -2.83 5.77
N VAL A 137 13.25 -1.63 6.37
CA VAL A 137 14.28 -1.22 7.33
C VAL A 137 13.82 -1.34 8.78
N TRP A 138 12.66 -0.75 9.13
CA TRP A 138 12.15 -0.70 10.51
C TRP A 138 11.34 -1.94 10.90
N GLY A 139 10.76 -2.64 9.92
CA GLY A 139 9.87 -3.76 10.15
C GLY A 139 8.39 -3.40 10.02
N ARG A 140 7.59 -4.46 9.87
CA ARG A 140 6.14 -4.35 9.58
C ARG A 140 5.31 -3.79 10.73
N PRO A 141 5.46 -4.25 12.00
CA PRO A 141 4.67 -3.71 13.11
C PRO A 141 4.91 -2.21 13.34
N GLN A 142 6.16 -1.76 13.22
CA GLN A 142 6.57 -0.37 13.44
C GLN A 142 6.02 0.54 12.33
N GLY A 143 6.13 0.11 11.07
CA GLY A 143 5.54 0.84 9.94
C GLY A 143 4.02 0.95 10.07
N PHE A 144 3.35 -0.14 10.46
CA PHE A 144 1.90 -0.14 10.71
C PHE A 144 1.50 0.89 11.77
N ALA A 145 2.17 0.92 12.92
CA ALA A 145 1.88 1.88 13.98
C ALA A 145 2.10 3.34 13.54
N LEU A 146 3.15 3.61 12.77
CA LEU A 146 3.42 4.94 12.22
C LEU A 146 2.28 5.43 11.31
N MET A 147 1.77 4.55 10.44
CA MET A 147 0.69 4.91 9.53
C MET A 147 -0.66 5.03 10.23
N VAL A 148 -0.93 4.22 11.26
CA VAL A 148 -2.10 4.40 12.14
C VAL A 148 -2.04 5.76 12.83
N ALA A 149 -0.88 6.18 13.35
CA ALA A 149 -0.72 7.51 13.94
C ALA A 149 -0.97 8.64 12.93
N SER A 150 -0.48 8.49 11.69
CA SER A 150 -0.76 9.44 10.59
C SER A 150 -2.25 9.55 10.27
N THR A 151 -2.96 8.42 10.17
CA THR A 151 -4.41 8.42 9.91
C THR A 151 -5.18 9.08 11.05
N VAL A 152 -4.81 8.78 12.30
CA VAL A 152 -5.43 9.40 13.49
C VAL A 152 -5.19 10.91 13.52
N LEU A 153 -3.97 11.35 13.20
CA LEU A 153 -3.66 12.78 13.05
C LEU A 153 -4.57 13.44 12.00
N GLY A 154 -4.75 12.78 10.85
CA GLY A 154 -5.69 13.22 9.81
C GLY A 154 -7.11 13.41 10.33
N PHE A 155 -7.66 12.42 11.04
CA PHE A 155 -9.01 12.54 11.62
C PHE A 155 -9.14 13.65 12.67
N ILE A 156 -8.14 13.81 13.55
CA ILE A 156 -8.11 14.89 14.55
C ILE A 156 -8.11 16.25 13.85
N MET A 157 -7.29 16.41 12.81
CA MET A 157 -7.22 17.64 12.03
C MET A 157 -8.53 17.92 11.28
N MET A 158 -9.21 16.90 10.73
CA MET A 158 -10.52 17.04 10.11
C MET A 158 -11.60 17.48 11.11
N ALA A 159 -11.62 16.90 12.32
CA ALA A 159 -12.56 17.27 13.37
C ALA A 159 -12.35 18.70 13.89
N GLY A 160 -11.08 19.13 13.94
CA GLY A 160 -10.64 20.44 14.41
C GLY A 160 -10.59 21.54 13.35
N CYS A 161 -10.88 21.25 12.07
CA CYS A 161 -10.68 22.23 11.01
C CYS A 161 -11.63 23.44 11.14
N THR A 162 -11.06 24.63 11.08
CA THR A 162 -11.78 25.91 10.97
C THR A 162 -11.54 26.61 9.64
N ASN A 163 -10.60 26.09 8.86
CA ASN A 163 -10.15 26.63 7.58
C ASN A 163 -10.02 25.49 6.56
N VAL A 164 -10.24 25.82 5.29
CA VAL A 164 -10.10 24.86 4.17
C VAL A 164 -8.68 24.34 4.05
N THR A 165 -7.67 25.18 4.26
CA THR A 165 -6.26 24.80 4.17
C THR A 165 -5.91 23.70 5.18
N THR A 166 -6.41 23.81 6.41
CA THR A 166 -6.27 22.78 7.45
C THR A 166 -6.97 21.49 7.04
N TYR A 167 -8.15 21.58 6.42
CA TYR A 167 -8.85 20.41 5.89
C TYR A 167 -8.06 19.73 4.75
N CYS A 168 -7.48 20.50 3.83
CA CYS A 168 -6.63 19.97 2.77
C CYS A 168 -5.42 19.22 3.33
N ALA A 169 -4.73 19.80 4.31
CA ALA A 169 -3.62 19.15 4.98
C ALA A 169 -4.07 17.86 5.71
N ALA A 170 -5.22 17.91 6.38
CA ALA A 170 -5.80 16.76 7.07
C ALA A 170 -6.11 15.59 6.11
N GLN A 171 -6.66 15.91 4.94
CA GLN A 171 -6.97 14.92 3.89
C GLN A 171 -5.71 14.21 3.40
N VAL A 172 -4.59 14.93 3.26
CA VAL A 172 -3.30 14.32 2.89
C VAL A 172 -2.82 13.33 3.95
N PHE A 173 -2.79 13.73 5.23
CA PHE A 173 -2.36 12.83 6.31
C PHE A 173 -3.24 11.58 6.43
N TYR A 174 -4.56 11.77 6.31
CA TYR A 174 -5.53 10.68 6.29
C TYR A 174 -5.30 9.74 5.10
N GLN A 175 -5.22 10.27 3.88
CA GLN A 175 -5.11 9.45 2.67
C GLN A 175 -3.78 8.68 2.62
N VAL A 176 -2.69 9.32 3.06
CA VAL A 176 -1.35 8.70 3.17
C VAL A 176 -1.39 7.53 4.16
N GLY A 177 -1.89 7.76 5.37
CA GLY A 177 -1.99 6.72 6.39
C GLY A 177 -2.93 5.58 5.98
N TYR A 178 -4.12 5.91 5.47
CA TYR A 178 -5.10 4.96 4.95
C TYR A 178 -4.49 4.01 3.90
N THR A 179 -3.83 4.58 2.89
CA THR A 179 -3.27 3.84 1.77
C THR A 179 -2.08 2.97 2.19
N ALA A 180 -1.28 3.46 3.14
CA ALA A 180 -0.13 2.73 3.63
C ALA A 180 -0.52 1.59 4.59
N ILE A 181 -1.61 1.74 5.35
CA ILE A 181 -2.18 0.65 6.16
C ILE A 181 -2.68 -0.48 5.26
N ASP A 182 -3.45 -0.14 4.22
CA ASP A 182 -3.93 -1.11 3.22
C ASP A 182 -2.77 -1.85 2.53
N PHE A 183 -1.71 -1.12 2.19
CA PHE A 183 -0.48 -1.70 1.65
C PHE A 183 0.20 -2.65 2.65
N THR A 184 0.24 -2.30 3.94
CA THR A 184 0.84 -3.16 4.99
C THR A 184 0.04 -4.44 5.18
N ILE A 185 -1.30 -4.35 5.15
CA ILE A 185 -2.18 -5.51 5.22
C ILE A 185 -1.95 -6.41 4.00
N THR A 186 -1.83 -5.83 2.81
CA THR A 186 -1.55 -6.59 1.58
C THR A 186 -0.20 -7.31 1.66
N ILE A 187 0.84 -6.65 2.16
CA ILE A 187 2.15 -7.28 2.40
C ILE A 187 2.02 -8.39 3.44
N PHE A 188 1.32 -8.15 4.55
CA PHE A 188 1.12 -9.15 5.58
C PHE A 188 0.45 -10.41 5.02
N VAL A 189 -0.63 -10.25 4.25
CA VAL A 189 -1.30 -11.36 3.57
C VAL A 189 -0.36 -12.06 2.59
N ALA A 190 0.45 -11.31 1.85
CA ALA A 190 1.42 -11.89 0.93
C ALA A 190 2.52 -12.70 1.65
N ASP A 191 2.99 -12.21 2.79
CA ASP A 191 4.02 -12.82 3.63
C ASP A 191 3.51 -14.10 4.31
N THR A 192 2.25 -14.15 4.75
CA THR A 192 1.71 -15.31 5.50
C THR A 192 1.02 -16.37 4.65
N SER A 193 0.60 -16.03 3.42
CA SER A 193 -0.13 -16.95 2.54
C SER A 193 0.76 -17.61 1.48
N SER A 194 0.37 -18.80 1.05
CA SER A 194 0.99 -19.46 -0.10
C SER A 194 0.60 -18.76 -1.41
N LEU A 195 1.51 -18.73 -2.39
CA LEU A 195 1.28 -18.10 -3.70
C LEU A 195 -0.02 -18.57 -4.37
N LYS A 196 -0.34 -19.87 -4.28
CA LYS A 196 -1.56 -20.46 -4.85
C LYS A 196 -2.86 -19.89 -4.26
N ASN A 197 -2.87 -19.56 -2.96
CA ASN A 197 -4.09 -19.14 -2.26
C ASN A 197 -4.10 -17.63 -1.94
N ARG A 198 -3.04 -16.90 -2.32
CA ARG A 198 -2.89 -15.47 -2.00
C ARG A 198 -4.06 -14.63 -2.53
N ALA A 199 -4.50 -14.87 -3.76
CA ALA A 199 -5.62 -14.16 -4.36
C ALA A 199 -6.93 -14.35 -3.57
N TRP A 200 -7.19 -15.56 -3.07
CA TRP A 200 -8.35 -15.84 -2.21
C TRP A 200 -8.31 -15.06 -0.90
N TRP A 201 -7.14 -14.97 -0.26
CA TRP A 201 -7.00 -14.20 0.98
C TRP A 201 -7.12 -12.69 0.77
N ILE A 202 -6.60 -12.17 -0.34
CA ILE A 202 -6.78 -10.75 -0.72
C ILE A 202 -8.28 -10.46 -0.97
N ALA A 203 -8.97 -11.35 -1.68
CA ALA A 203 -10.41 -11.21 -1.91
C ALA A 203 -11.20 -11.27 -0.59
N TYR A 204 -10.81 -12.15 0.35
CA TYR A 204 -11.40 -12.19 1.68
C TYR A 204 -11.22 -10.87 2.44
N THR A 205 -10.01 -10.29 2.43
CA THR A 205 -9.77 -8.99 3.08
C THR A 205 -10.51 -7.83 2.43
N ALA A 206 -10.83 -7.93 1.14
CA ALA A 206 -11.62 -6.94 0.41
C ALA A 206 -13.15 -7.14 0.54
N SER A 207 -13.61 -8.32 0.96
CA SER A 207 -15.04 -8.61 1.11
C SER A 207 -15.86 -7.64 1.99
N PRO A 208 -15.30 -6.97 3.04
CA PRO A 208 -16.06 -5.99 3.82
C PRO A 208 -16.65 -4.84 2.99
N TRP A 209 -16.01 -4.47 1.88
CA TRP A 209 -16.48 -3.41 0.97
C TRP A 209 -17.88 -3.67 0.42
N LEU A 210 -18.28 -4.94 0.29
CA LEU A 210 -19.62 -5.31 -0.18
C LEU A 210 -20.73 -4.95 0.82
N ILE A 211 -20.41 -4.92 2.11
CA ILE A 211 -21.38 -4.65 3.19
C ILE A 211 -21.40 -3.16 3.48
N VAL A 212 -20.21 -2.57 3.59
CA VAL A 212 -20.00 -1.18 4.02
C VAL A 212 -20.75 -0.18 3.15
N THR A 213 -20.81 -0.42 1.83
CA THR A 213 -21.47 0.48 0.86
C THR A 213 -22.92 0.78 1.18
N TRP A 214 -23.62 -0.18 1.77
CA TRP A 214 -25.02 -0.05 2.17
C TRP A 214 -25.19 0.52 3.58
N CYS A 215 -24.18 0.37 4.43
CA CYS A 215 -24.25 0.78 5.83
C CYS A 215 -23.89 2.26 6.05
N TYR A 216 -22.90 2.81 5.32
CA TYR A 216 -22.36 4.14 5.64
C TYR A 216 -23.34 5.28 5.35
N GLY A 217 -24.25 5.12 4.37
CA GLY A 217 -25.21 6.17 3.97
C GLY A 217 -26.17 6.54 5.11
N PRO A 218 -26.98 5.58 5.61
CA PRO A 218 -27.87 5.81 6.74
C PRO A 218 -27.13 6.28 8.01
N ALA A 219 -25.94 5.72 8.28
CA ALA A 219 -25.12 6.13 9.41
C ALA A 219 -24.67 7.60 9.29
N THR A 220 -24.29 8.04 8.09
CA THR A 220 -23.90 9.44 7.86
C THR A 220 -25.07 10.40 8.07
N ASN A 221 -26.27 10.04 7.59
CA ASN A 221 -27.48 10.85 7.80
C ASN A 221 -27.77 11.04 9.30
N SER A 222 -27.70 9.95 10.07
CA SER A 222 -27.89 10.01 11.53
C SER A 222 -26.85 10.91 12.22
N VAL A 223 -25.58 10.83 11.81
CA VAL A 223 -24.50 11.70 12.33
C VAL A 223 -24.75 13.17 12.01
N LEU A 224 -25.18 13.48 10.78
CA LEU A 224 -25.50 14.84 10.36
C LEU A 224 -26.70 15.43 11.14
N GLU A 225 -27.70 14.61 11.43
CA GLU A 225 -28.91 15.05 12.15
C GLU A 225 -28.67 15.25 13.67
N SER A 226 -27.76 14.49 14.28
CA SER A 226 -27.61 14.47 15.75
C SER A 226 -26.36 15.17 16.29
N ILE A 227 -25.17 14.85 15.77
CA ILE A 227 -23.88 15.20 16.40
C ILE A 227 -23.07 16.22 15.56
N GLY A 228 -23.44 16.37 14.29
CA GLY A 228 -22.78 17.25 13.33
C GLY A 228 -21.50 16.67 12.73
N PHE A 229 -21.03 17.29 11.64
CA PHE A 229 -19.92 16.75 10.83
C PHE A 229 -18.59 16.65 11.60
N ARG A 230 -18.34 17.54 12.57
CA ARG A 230 -17.07 17.58 13.34
C ARG A 230 -16.87 16.30 14.16
N TRP A 231 -17.91 15.86 14.87
CA TRP A 231 -17.90 14.59 15.58
C TRP A 231 -17.99 13.40 14.63
N GLY A 232 -18.59 13.58 13.45
CA GLY A 232 -18.55 12.59 12.38
C GLY A 232 -17.13 12.16 11.98
N PHE A 233 -16.15 13.06 12.01
CA PHE A 233 -14.73 12.72 11.84
C PHE A 233 -14.05 12.32 13.17
N GLY A 234 -14.40 13.00 14.27
CA GLY A 234 -13.76 12.79 15.58
C GLY A 234 -13.96 11.39 16.17
N ILE A 235 -15.10 10.75 15.92
CA ILE A 235 -15.36 9.37 16.37
C ILE A 235 -14.32 8.40 15.78
N TRP A 236 -13.94 8.58 14.51
CA TRP A 236 -12.96 7.74 13.83
C TRP A 236 -11.55 7.89 14.40
N ALA A 237 -11.19 9.07 14.92
CA ALA A 237 -9.91 9.27 15.60
C ALA A 237 -9.75 8.37 16.85
N ILE A 238 -10.86 7.96 17.49
CA ILE A 238 -10.86 7.10 18.68
C ILE A 238 -11.05 5.64 18.29
N VAL A 239 -12.03 5.34 17.43
CA VAL A 239 -12.37 3.96 17.04
C VAL A 239 -11.22 3.30 16.26
N TYR A 240 -10.60 4.04 15.33
CA TYR A 240 -9.59 3.49 14.44
C TYR A 240 -8.34 2.94 15.18
N PRO A 241 -7.69 3.66 16.12
CA PRO A 241 -6.54 3.12 16.85
C PRO A 241 -6.93 1.95 17.76
N ILE A 242 -8.14 1.95 18.34
CA ILE A 242 -8.62 0.84 19.18
C ILE A 242 -8.75 -0.45 18.36
N VAL A 243 -9.28 -0.36 17.14
CA VAL A 243 -9.47 -1.51 16.25
C VAL A 243 -8.13 -2.00 15.67
N CYS A 244 -7.18 -1.09 15.41
CA CYS A 244 -5.84 -1.43 14.93
C CYS A 244 -4.90 -1.98 16.02
N ALA A 245 -5.13 -1.64 17.30
CA ALA A 245 -4.27 -2.04 18.41
C ALA A 245 -4.10 -3.57 18.58
N PRO A 246 -5.15 -4.41 18.47
CA PRO A 246 -5.01 -5.87 18.52
C PRO A 246 -4.09 -6.44 17.44
N LEU A 247 -4.17 -5.93 16.20
CA LEU A 247 -3.29 -6.38 15.12
C LEU A 247 -1.84 -5.99 15.40
N PHE A 248 -1.61 -4.74 15.81
CA PHE A 248 -0.29 -4.27 16.21
C PHE A 248 0.29 -5.14 17.33
N TRP A 249 -0.50 -5.40 18.38
CA TRP A 249 -0.07 -6.21 19.51
C TRP A 249 0.26 -7.65 19.09
N LEU A 250 -0.56 -8.27 18.24
CA LEU A 250 -0.33 -9.63 17.74
C LEU A 250 0.97 -9.71 16.93
N MET A 251 1.20 -8.76 16.03
CA MET A 251 2.42 -8.68 15.24
C MET A 251 3.64 -8.41 16.13
N TRP A 252 3.53 -7.51 17.10
CA TRP A 252 4.60 -7.20 18.06
C TRP A 252 4.95 -8.39 18.96
N HIS A 253 3.95 -9.12 19.44
CA HIS A 253 4.13 -10.32 20.25
C HIS A 253 4.90 -11.39 19.48
N ASN A 254 4.52 -11.64 18.22
CA ASN A 254 5.22 -12.62 17.38
C ASN A 254 6.63 -12.17 17.01
N LEU A 255 6.85 -10.87 16.83
CA LEU A 255 8.19 -10.32 16.64
C LEU A 255 9.08 -10.57 17.88
N LYS A 256 8.58 -10.26 19.08
CA LYS A 256 9.32 -10.52 20.33
C LYS A 256 9.54 -12.00 20.58
N LYS A 257 8.62 -12.86 20.15
CA LYS A 257 8.78 -14.32 20.21
C LYS A 257 9.88 -14.81 19.26
N ALA A 258 9.97 -14.27 18.04
CA ALA A 258 11.05 -14.55 17.10
C ALA A 258 12.42 -14.07 17.60
N GLU A 259 12.49 -12.88 18.23
CA GLU A 259 13.72 -12.40 18.89
C GLU A 259 14.17 -13.35 20.01
N LYS A 260 13.23 -13.82 20.84
CA LYS A 260 13.53 -14.75 21.95
C LYS A 260 14.02 -16.11 21.47
N GLN A 261 13.59 -16.54 20.29
CA GLN A 261 14.04 -17.80 19.66
C GLN A 261 15.37 -17.65 18.91
N GLY A 262 15.98 -16.45 18.90
CA GLY A 262 17.27 -16.20 18.26
C GLY A 262 17.22 -16.21 16.72
N LEU A 263 16.02 -16.18 16.13
CA LEU A 263 15.82 -16.21 14.67
C LEU A 263 16.16 -14.87 14.01
N ILE A 264 16.27 -13.80 14.79
CA ILE A 264 16.64 -12.47 14.31
C ILE A 264 18.11 -12.24 14.65
N PRO A 265 19.02 -12.11 13.65
CA PRO A 265 20.41 -11.83 13.92
C PRO A 265 20.52 -10.46 14.61
N LYS A 266 21.09 -10.45 15.83
CA LYS A 266 21.42 -9.21 16.53
C LYS A 266 22.50 -8.48 15.73
N GLN A 267 22.12 -7.43 15.01
CA GLN A 267 23.09 -6.45 14.55
C GLN A 267 23.33 -5.45 15.67
N ASP A 268 24.41 -5.63 16.42
CA ASP A 268 24.89 -4.61 17.34
C ASP A 268 25.33 -3.40 16.50
N SER A 269 24.45 -2.40 16.40
CA SER A 269 24.78 -1.10 15.83
C SER A 269 25.61 -0.35 16.86
N GLY A 270 26.90 -0.69 16.99
CA GLY A 270 27.89 0.14 17.68
C GLY A 270 28.15 1.48 16.96
N ARG A 271 27.15 2.02 16.26
CA ARG A 271 27.22 3.19 15.38
C ARG A 271 26.91 4.46 16.17
N THR A 272 27.69 5.50 15.95
CA THR A 272 27.41 6.83 16.50
C THR A 272 26.19 7.47 15.83
N TRP A 273 25.51 8.44 16.48
CA TRP A 273 24.29 9.07 15.96
C TRP A 273 24.42 9.60 14.51
N ARG A 274 25.58 10.14 14.14
CA ARG A 274 25.86 10.61 12.77
C ARG A 274 26.00 9.47 11.78
N GLU A 275 26.67 8.39 12.16
CA GLU A 275 26.79 7.18 11.33
C GLU A 275 25.45 6.47 11.20
N SER A 276 24.59 6.49 12.23
CA SER A 276 23.23 5.98 12.13
C SER A 276 22.39 6.79 11.15
N VAL A 277 22.45 8.13 11.18
CA VAL A 277 21.71 8.98 10.22
C VAL A 277 22.20 8.77 8.79
N ILE A 278 23.52 8.70 8.56
CA ILE A 278 24.09 8.44 7.23
C ILE A 278 23.75 7.02 6.78
N TYR A 279 23.85 6.03 7.67
CA TYR A 279 23.48 4.64 7.39
C TYR A 279 22.02 4.54 6.99
N TYR A 280 21.11 5.15 7.75
CA TYR A 280 19.69 5.21 7.38
C TYR A 280 19.49 5.97 6.07
N ALA A 281 20.12 7.13 5.84
CA ALA A 281 19.98 7.89 4.59
C ALA A 281 20.45 7.10 3.34
N VAL A 282 21.51 6.31 3.48
CA VAL A 282 22.01 5.41 2.42
C VAL A 282 21.09 4.20 2.26
N GLN A 283 20.63 3.60 3.36
CA GLN A 283 19.79 2.39 3.37
C GLN A 283 18.35 2.66 2.90
N PHE A 284 17.86 3.88 3.13
CA PHE A 284 16.59 4.36 2.61
C PHE A 284 16.63 4.63 1.10
N ASP A 285 17.80 4.69 0.44
CA ASP A 285 17.92 5.15 -0.95
C ASP A 285 17.15 6.46 -1.18
N VAL A 286 17.34 7.44 -0.28
CA VAL A 286 16.56 8.70 -0.25
C VAL A 286 16.60 9.42 -1.59
N VAL A 287 17.77 9.44 -2.25
CA VAL A 287 17.94 10.07 -3.56
C VAL A 287 17.16 9.32 -4.65
N GLY A 288 17.18 7.99 -4.64
CA GLY A 288 16.43 7.18 -5.59
C GLY A 288 14.92 7.31 -5.43
N ILE A 289 14.44 7.29 -4.18
CA ILE A 289 13.03 7.53 -3.86
C ILE A 289 12.63 8.94 -4.28
N LEU A 290 13.43 9.97 -3.97
CA LEU A 290 13.11 11.35 -4.32
C LEU A 290 13.03 11.53 -5.82
N LEU A 291 13.95 10.94 -6.59
CA LEU A 291 13.92 10.97 -8.06
C LEU A 291 12.67 10.31 -8.63
N ILE A 292 12.30 9.11 -8.15
CA ILE A 292 11.11 8.41 -8.64
C ILE A 292 9.83 9.12 -8.18
N ALA A 293 9.74 9.51 -6.92
CA ALA A 293 8.58 10.20 -6.37
C ALA A 293 8.36 11.55 -7.06
N THR A 294 9.42 12.32 -7.29
CA THR A 294 9.34 13.60 -8.02
C THR A 294 8.99 13.38 -9.49
N GLY A 295 9.60 12.39 -10.15
CA GLY A 295 9.32 12.05 -11.54
C GLY A 295 7.87 11.63 -11.76
N LEU A 296 7.37 10.69 -10.93
CA LEU A 296 5.98 10.25 -10.95
C LEU A 296 5.02 11.36 -10.53
N SER A 297 5.39 12.20 -9.56
CA SER A 297 4.57 13.34 -9.14
C SER A 297 4.37 14.31 -10.28
N LEU A 298 5.44 14.78 -10.93
CA LEU A 298 5.33 15.70 -12.07
C LEU A 298 4.54 15.10 -13.22
N PHE A 299 4.75 13.81 -13.49
CA PHE A 299 4.02 13.10 -14.54
C PHE A 299 2.52 13.02 -14.23
N LEU A 300 2.12 12.53 -13.05
CA LEU A 300 0.70 12.40 -12.67
C LEU A 300 0.02 13.76 -12.42
N LEU A 301 0.77 14.74 -11.92
CA LEU A 301 0.30 16.10 -11.72
C LEU A 301 -0.07 16.77 -13.05
N SER A 302 0.62 16.44 -14.15
CA SER A 302 0.30 16.98 -15.47
C SER A 302 -1.13 16.64 -15.91
N PHE A 303 -1.59 15.41 -15.66
CA PHE A 303 -2.97 14.99 -15.93
C PHE A 303 -3.98 15.66 -15.00
N SER A 304 -3.57 15.94 -13.76
CA SER A 304 -4.40 16.61 -12.76
C SER A 304 -4.61 18.10 -13.06
N LEU A 305 -3.60 18.76 -13.65
CA LEU A 305 -3.65 20.18 -14.01
C LEU A 305 -4.36 20.46 -15.35
N TYR A 306 -4.55 19.43 -16.18
CA TYR A 306 -5.17 19.55 -17.50
C TYR A 306 -6.48 20.33 -17.48
N SER A 307 -7.37 20.03 -16.52
CA SER A 307 -8.69 20.66 -16.41
C SER A 307 -8.67 22.10 -15.90
N TYR A 308 -7.53 22.58 -15.38
CA TYR A 308 -7.38 23.93 -14.82
C TYR A 308 -6.63 24.90 -15.77
N GLN A 309 -6.08 24.41 -16.88
CA GLN A 309 -5.31 25.21 -17.83
C GLN A 309 -6.15 25.62 -19.04
N ALA A 310 -6.16 26.92 -19.38
CA ALA A 310 -6.89 27.45 -20.53
C ALA A 310 -6.46 26.79 -21.86
N GLU A 311 -5.16 26.55 -22.02
CA GLU A 311 -4.56 25.93 -23.21
C GLU A 311 -4.48 24.40 -23.12
N GLN A 312 -4.99 23.78 -22.03
CA GLN A 312 -5.06 22.32 -21.88
C GLN A 312 -3.70 21.64 -22.22
N TRP A 313 -3.67 20.65 -23.13
CA TRP A 313 -2.45 19.95 -23.55
C TRP A 313 -1.40 20.83 -24.24
N LYS A 314 -1.79 22.00 -24.77
CA LYS A 314 -0.86 22.94 -25.43
C LYS A 314 -0.13 23.84 -24.44
N SER A 315 -0.52 23.83 -23.16
CA SER A 315 0.18 24.58 -22.12
C SER A 315 1.62 24.07 -21.99
N LEU A 316 2.59 24.99 -22.17
CA LEU A 316 4.02 24.69 -21.98
C LEU A 316 4.31 24.08 -20.61
N MET A 317 3.55 24.45 -19.57
CA MET A 317 3.72 23.92 -18.22
C MET A 317 3.42 22.41 -18.16
N ILE A 318 2.35 21.95 -18.82
CA ILE A 318 1.96 20.52 -18.85
C ILE A 318 3.00 19.71 -19.62
N ILE A 319 3.46 20.23 -20.76
CA ILE A 319 4.51 19.58 -21.57
C ILE A 319 5.81 19.47 -20.77
N CYS A 320 6.22 20.53 -20.07
CA CYS A 320 7.38 20.50 -19.19
C CYS A 320 7.24 19.42 -18.10
N PHE A 321 6.11 19.37 -17.39
CA PHE A 321 5.90 18.37 -16.34
C PHE A 321 5.92 16.93 -16.85
N LEU A 322 5.38 16.66 -18.05
CA LEU A 322 5.47 15.36 -18.70
C LEU A 322 6.92 14.99 -19.03
N VAL A 323 7.65 15.88 -19.71
CA VAL A 323 9.02 15.62 -20.17
C VAL A 323 9.97 15.45 -18.97
N PHE A 324 9.94 16.37 -18.01
CA PHE A 324 10.77 16.26 -16.81
C PHE A 324 10.38 15.06 -15.94
N GLY A 325 9.09 14.74 -15.84
CA GLY A 325 8.61 13.55 -15.13
C GLY A 325 9.19 12.26 -15.70
N ILE A 326 9.17 12.11 -17.03
CA ILE A 326 9.75 10.95 -17.73
C ILE A 326 11.28 10.92 -17.58
N LEU A 327 11.96 12.06 -17.73
CA LEU A 327 13.41 12.14 -17.63
C LEU A 327 13.91 11.77 -16.22
N LEU A 328 13.28 12.30 -15.17
CA LEU A 328 13.64 11.99 -13.78
C LEU A 328 13.39 10.51 -13.45
N SER A 329 12.29 9.95 -13.95
CA SER A 329 11.98 8.52 -13.78
C SER A 329 13.01 7.63 -14.48
N LYS A 330 13.42 7.98 -15.71
CA LYS A 330 14.47 7.26 -16.43
C LYS A 330 15.86 7.42 -15.81
N ALA A 331 16.18 8.58 -15.22
CA ALA A 331 17.47 8.81 -14.58
C ALA A 331 17.75 7.79 -13.47
N ARG A 332 16.74 7.44 -12.65
CA ARG A 332 16.90 6.40 -11.63
C ARG A 332 16.99 4.99 -12.22
N SER A 333 16.24 4.69 -13.28
CA SER A 333 16.32 3.39 -13.97
C SER A 333 17.73 3.16 -14.53
N SER A 334 18.31 4.16 -15.19
CA SER A 334 19.70 4.13 -15.69
C SER A 334 20.72 3.95 -14.56
N ALA A 335 20.54 4.66 -13.44
CA ALA A 335 21.41 4.54 -12.27
C ALA A 335 21.32 3.17 -11.57
N SER A 336 20.18 2.46 -11.62
CA SER A 336 20.12 1.06 -11.16
C SER A 336 20.88 0.12 -12.07
N THR A 337 20.77 0.30 -13.40
CA THR A 337 21.41 -0.57 -14.40
C THR A 337 22.93 -0.53 -14.29
N GLN A 338 23.51 0.60 -13.88
CA GLN A 338 24.95 0.71 -13.61
C GLN A 338 25.41 0.05 -12.31
N LYS A 339 24.52 -0.16 -11.33
CA LYS A 339 24.86 -0.77 -10.02
C LYS A 339 24.72 -2.29 -10.00
N THR A 340 23.99 -2.89 -10.94
CA THR A 340 24.06 -4.33 -11.17
C THR A 340 25.39 -4.66 -11.83
N PRO A 341 26.30 -5.45 -11.22
CA PRO A 341 27.47 -5.93 -11.92
C PRO A 341 26.96 -6.72 -13.12
N THR A 342 27.29 -6.22 -14.31
CA THR A 342 26.92 -6.87 -15.57
C THR A 342 27.30 -8.34 -15.50
N SER A 343 26.33 -9.22 -15.79
CA SER A 343 26.48 -10.68 -15.86
C SER A 343 27.64 -11.16 -16.76
N SER A 344 28.24 -10.26 -17.54
CA SER A 344 29.50 -10.47 -18.26
C SER A 344 30.67 -10.84 -17.34
N GLY A 345 30.76 -10.28 -16.12
CA GLY A 345 31.86 -10.57 -15.20
C GLY A 345 31.77 -11.94 -14.51
N TRP A 346 30.54 -12.43 -14.28
CA TRP A 346 30.29 -13.76 -13.72
C TRP A 346 30.58 -14.87 -14.72
N ASN A 347 30.13 -14.73 -15.97
CA ASN A 347 30.43 -15.69 -17.03
C ASN A 347 31.94 -15.77 -17.34
N GLN A 348 32.66 -14.66 -17.23
CA GLN A 348 34.11 -14.63 -17.46
C GLN A 348 34.91 -15.20 -16.28
N LYS A 349 34.46 -15.03 -15.04
CA LYS A 349 35.07 -15.71 -13.87
C LYS A 349 34.80 -17.21 -13.89
N VAL A 350 33.57 -17.64 -14.18
CA VAL A 350 33.20 -19.07 -14.23
C VAL A 350 33.92 -19.79 -15.38
N SER A 351 34.09 -19.16 -16.56
CA SER A 351 34.83 -19.76 -17.66
C SER A 351 36.33 -19.88 -17.38
N THR A 352 36.92 -18.91 -16.68
CA THR A 352 38.35 -18.93 -16.31
C THR A 352 38.63 -19.93 -15.19
N THR A 353 37.70 -20.12 -14.24
CA THR A 353 37.82 -21.15 -13.20
C THR A 353 37.62 -22.55 -13.77
N MET A 354 36.68 -22.75 -14.72
CA MET A 354 36.50 -24.04 -15.37
C MET A 354 37.65 -24.43 -16.31
N SER A 355 38.31 -23.47 -16.97
CA SER A 355 39.48 -23.77 -17.82
C SER A 355 40.71 -24.15 -16.99
N SER A 356 40.92 -23.51 -15.83
CA SER A 356 42.02 -23.84 -14.90
C SER A 356 41.88 -25.21 -14.24
N ILE A 357 40.65 -25.70 -14.03
CA ILE A 357 40.40 -27.03 -13.45
C ILE A 357 40.65 -28.14 -14.49
N ARG A 358 40.41 -27.88 -15.78
CA ARG A 358 40.67 -28.84 -16.87
C ARG A 358 42.15 -29.05 -17.17
N THR A 359 43.02 -28.10 -16.81
CA THR A 359 44.47 -28.21 -17.02
C THR A 359 45.23 -28.76 -15.82
N ALA A 360 44.53 -29.09 -14.73
CA ALA A 360 45.13 -29.52 -13.45
C ALA A 360 44.70 -30.95 -13.04
N SER A 361 44.37 -31.82 -13.99
CA SER A 361 44.30 -33.28 -13.76
C SER A 361 45.50 -33.95 -14.44
N PRO A 362 46.43 -34.58 -13.68
CA PRO A 362 47.52 -35.37 -14.25
C PRO A 362 47.04 -36.66 -14.93
#